data_AF-A0A971YE85-F1
#
_entry.id   AF-A0A971YE85-F1
#
_cell.length_a   1.000
_cell.length_b   1.000
_cell.length_c   1.000
_cell.angle_alpha   90.00
_cell.angle_beta   90.00
_cell.angle_gamma   90.00
#
_symmetry.space_group_name_H-M   'P 1'
#
loop_
_entity.id
_entity.type
_entity.pdbx_description
1 polymer ?
#
loop_
_entity_poly.entity_id
_entity_poly.type
_entity_poly.pdbx_seq_one_letter_code
_entity_poly.pdbx_strand_id
1 'polypeptide(L)'
;MLQDILSIAEVEQHIAAGRTLLLAGEEALLAQLPTGNWVGGTSPFFITTQQCGLTPQGKIFVSDISDIVQHIEIKIYSQDTLPNVYNDAGEKGFSFIIIPGGSALHASFALNGPNYANFASQPLVGWISGVHPDNLGVQTPKICNGQTGQMSDQEAVVMHVTLVAGKTVDVGIINIFEPDNGDILTFPNNGFTCSDVAVN
;
A
#
# COMPACT_ATOMS: atom_id res chain seq x y z
N MET A 1 4.50 -10.22 -12.27
CA MET A 1 3.95 -8.88 -11.98
C MET A 1 4.28 -8.00 -13.16
N LEU A 2 3.26 -7.47 -13.83
CA LEU A 2 3.40 -6.48 -14.89
C LEU A 2 2.97 -5.13 -14.32
N GLN A 3 3.73 -4.08 -14.63
CA GLN A 3 3.49 -2.73 -14.11
C GLN A 3 3.30 -1.76 -15.26
N ASP A 4 2.15 -1.10 -15.30
CA ASP A 4 1.75 -0.20 -16.38
C ASP A 4 1.07 1.05 -15.84
N ILE A 5 1.07 2.12 -16.64
CA ILE A 5 0.33 3.35 -16.35
C ILE A 5 -0.80 3.47 -17.35
N LEU A 6 -2.01 3.18 -16.89
CA LEU A 6 -3.20 2.98 -17.72
C LEU A 6 -4.22 4.10 -17.51
N SER A 7 -5.02 4.36 -18.54
CA SER A 7 -6.25 5.16 -18.44
C SER A 7 -7.36 4.39 -17.72
N ILE A 8 -8.40 5.08 -17.22
CA ILE A 8 -9.56 4.44 -16.59
C ILE A 8 -10.15 3.34 -17.49
N ALA A 9 -10.35 3.63 -18.78
CA ALA A 9 -10.95 2.70 -19.72
C ALA A 9 -10.12 1.40 -19.89
N GLU A 10 -8.80 1.49 -19.83
CA GLU A 10 -7.92 0.32 -19.87
C GLU A 10 -8.01 -0.46 -18.55
N VAL A 11 -8.02 0.22 -17.39
CA VAL A 11 -8.19 -0.44 -16.09
C VAL A 11 -9.54 -1.16 -16.01
N GLU A 12 -10.61 -0.55 -16.51
CA GLU A 12 -11.94 -1.16 -16.61
C GLU A 12 -11.92 -2.46 -17.43
N GLN A 13 -11.16 -2.51 -18.52
CA GLN A 13 -10.98 -3.73 -19.32
C GLN A 13 -10.27 -4.82 -18.52
N HIS A 14 -9.22 -4.48 -17.76
CA HIS A 14 -8.56 -5.45 -16.88
C HIS A 14 -9.51 -5.97 -15.79
N ILE A 15 -10.30 -5.09 -15.17
CA ILE A 15 -11.30 -5.47 -14.16
C ILE A 15 -12.36 -6.40 -14.78
N ALA A 16 -12.89 -6.05 -15.95
CA ALA A 16 -13.87 -6.87 -16.67
C ALA A 16 -13.32 -8.24 -17.08
N ALA A 17 -12.01 -8.33 -17.35
CA ALA A 17 -11.31 -9.59 -17.61
C ALA A 17 -11.04 -10.42 -16.34
N GLY A 18 -11.49 -9.97 -15.16
CA GLY A 18 -11.33 -10.68 -13.89
C GLY A 18 -9.90 -10.65 -13.34
N ARG A 19 -9.06 -9.72 -13.82
CA ARG A 19 -7.66 -9.59 -13.38
C ARG A 19 -7.58 -9.22 -11.90
N THR A 20 -6.50 -9.66 -11.26
CA THR A 20 -6.15 -9.28 -9.89
C THR A 20 -5.16 -8.13 -9.91
N LEU A 21 -5.57 -6.95 -9.42
CA LEU A 21 -4.83 -5.70 -9.59
C LEU A 21 -4.50 -5.02 -8.26
N LEU A 22 -3.32 -4.40 -8.21
CA LEU A 22 -2.93 -3.47 -7.15
C LEU A 22 -2.82 -2.07 -7.79
N LEU A 23 -3.62 -1.12 -7.31
CA LEU A 23 -3.83 0.16 -7.97
C LEU A 23 -3.28 1.32 -7.14
N ALA A 24 -2.72 2.31 -7.82
CA ALA A 24 -2.38 3.58 -7.24
C ALA A 24 -2.79 4.72 -8.19
N GLY A 25 -3.47 5.74 -7.68
CA GLY A 25 -3.98 6.83 -8.50
C GLY A 25 -4.69 7.91 -7.67
N GLU A 26 -5.22 8.93 -8.33
CA GLU A 26 -6.01 9.96 -7.66
C GLU A 26 -7.37 9.40 -7.18
N GLU A 27 -7.88 9.96 -6.08
CA GLU A 27 -9.17 9.56 -5.49
C GLU A 27 -10.31 9.59 -6.52
N ALA A 28 -10.40 10.66 -7.31
CA ALA A 28 -11.44 10.82 -8.30
C ALA A 28 -11.40 9.73 -9.39
N LEU A 29 -10.21 9.22 -9.73
CA LEU A 29 -10.05 8.16 -10.73
C LEU A 29 -10.41 6.80 -10.14
N LEU A 30 -9.92 6.50 -8.93
CA LEU A 30 -10.21 5.24 -8.25
C LEU A 30 -11.71 5.08 -7.94
N ALA A 31 -12.39 6.18 -7.59
CA ALA A 31 -13.82 6.18 -7.29
C ALA A 31 -14.73 5.92 -8.51
N GLN A 32 -14.19 6.06 -9.73
CA GLN A 32 -14.92 5.79 -10.98
C GLN A 32 -14.84 4.32 -11.41
N LEU A 33 -13.89 3.55 -10.87
CA LEU A 33 -13.68 2.18 -11.30
C LEU A 33 -14.83 1.26 -10.87
N PRO A 34 -15.20 0.28 -11.71
CA PRO A 34 -16.16 -0.75 -11.34
C PRO A 34 -15.57 -1.66 -10.25
N THR A 35 -16.46 -2.37 -9.55
CA THR A 35 -16.03 -3.36 -8.57
C THR A 35 -15.33 -4.54 -9.24
N GLY A 36 -14.38 -5.17 -8.53
CA GLY A 36 -13.60 -6.30 -9.01
C GLY A 36 -12.52 -6.76 -8.03
N ASN A 37 -11.59 -7.56 -8.52
CA ASN A 37 -10.51 -8.16 -7.73
C ASN A 37 -9.31 -7.21 -7.60
N TRP A 38 -9.49 -6.08 -6.92
CA TRP A 38 -8.42 -5.10 -6.79
C TRP A 38 -8.42 -4.40 -5.43
N VAL A 39 -7.25 -3.89 -5.04
CA VAL A 39 -7.08 -2.97 -3.91
C VAL A 39 -6.35 -1.73 -4.37
N GLY A 40 -6.73 -0.57 -3.87
CA GLY A 40 -6.23 0.72 -4.32
C GLY A 40 -5.77 1.62 -3.19
N GLY A 41 -4.80 2.49 -3.47
CA GLY A 41 -4.39 3.58 -2.58
C GLY A 41 -4.27 4.88 -3.34
N THR A 42 -4.64 5.99 -2.71
CA THR A 42 -4.37 7.29 -3.33
C THR A 42 -2.86 7.51 -3.46
N SER A 43 -2.40 7.89 -4.65
CA SER A 43 -1.02 8.32 -4.85
C SER A 43 -0.95 9.24 -6.05
N PRO A 44 -0.31 10.42 -5.93
CA PRO A 44 -0.11 11.32 -7.07
C PRO A 44 1.18 11.03 -7.84
N PHE A 45 2.12 10.27 -7.27
CA PHE A 45 3.49 10.18 -7.78
C PHE A 45 3.87 8.75 -8.12
N PHE A 46 4.38 8.57 -9.34
CA PHE A 46 4.97 7.32 -9.80
C PHE A 46 6.41 7.56 -10.25
N ILE A 47 7.29 6.61 -9.96
CA ILE A 47 8.64 6.59 -10.50
C ILE A 47 8.65 5.56 -11.62
N THR A 48 9.06 5.97 -12.81
CA THR A 48 9.20 5.06 -13.96
C THR A 48 10.66 4.96 -14.34
N THR A 49 11.03 3.88 -15.04
CA THR A 49 12.39 3.72 -15.59
C THR A 49 12.76 4.82 -16.59
N GLN A 50 11.76 5.49 -17.19
CA GLN A 50 11.94 6.54 -18.19
C GLN A 50 11.95 7.94 -17.58
N GLN A 51 11.24 8.15 -16.47
CA GLN A 51 11.07 9.44 -15.81
C GLN A 51 11.00 9.28 -14.29
N CYS A 52 11.87 10.00 -13.58
CA CYS A 52 11.78 10.16 -12.13
C CYS A 52 10.68 11.17 -11.80
N GLY A 53 9.67 10.76 -11.04
CA GLY A 53 8.61 11.64 -10.56
C GLY A 53 7.60 12.04 -11.64
N LEU A 54 6.81 11.08 -12.12
CA LEU A 54 5.68 11.32 -13.00
C LEU A 54 4.40 11.51 -12.16
N THR A 55 3.65 12.57 -12.45
CA THR A 55 2.28 12.83 -11.98
C THR A 55 1.33 12.75 -13.19
N PRO A 56 1.06 11.54 -13.71
CA PRO A 56 0.32 11.40 -14.94
C PRO A 56 -1.15 11.69 -14.67
N GLN A 57 -1.60 12.90 -15.03
CA GLN A 57 -2.98 13.32 -14.89
C GLN A 57 -3.91 12.34 -15.58
N GLY A 58 -4.96 11.91 -14.87
CA GLY A 58 -5.98 11.02 -15.43
C GLY A 58 -5.52 9.58 -15.69
N LYS A 59 -4.36 9.16 -15.16
CA LYS A 59 -3.89 7.77 -15.26
C LYS A 59 -3.72 7.12 -13.90
N ILE A 60 -3.73 5.79 -13.91
CA ILE A 60 -3.63 4.92 -12.75
C ILE A 60 -2.42 4.02 -12.96
N PHE A 61 -1.56 3.93 -11.95
CA PHE A 61 -0.50 2.93 -11.91
C PHE A 61 -1.10 1.59 -11.50
N VAL A 62 -0.84 0.57 -12.32
CA VAL A 62 -1.43 -0.76 -12.18
C VAL A 62 -0.30 -1.77 -12.03
N SER A 63 -0.36 -2.56 -10.96
CA SER A 63 0.40 -3.81 -10.88
C SER A 63 -0.56 -4.99 -11.06
N ASP A 64 -0.45 -5.69 -12.19
CA ASP A 64 -1.19 -6.92 -12.46
C ASP A 64 -0.41 -8.12 -11.88
N ILE A 65 -1.05 -8.82 -10.94
CA ILE A 65 -0.51 -10.00 -10.26
C ILE A 65 -1.25 -11.30 -10.61
N SER A 66 -2.17 -11.26 -11.59
CA SER A 66 -3.05 -12.38 -11.92
C SER A 66 -2.30 -13.69 -12.20
N ASP A 67 -1.16 -13.62 -12.88
CA ASP A 67 -0.40 -14.80 -13.32
C ASP A 67 0.29 -15.57 -12.17
N ILE A 68 0.35 -14.98 -10.97
CA ILE A 68 0.94 -15.61 -9.78
C ILE A 68 -0.10 -15.97 -8.72
N VAL A 69 -1.36 -15.57 -8.91
CA VAL A 69 -2.44 -15.70 -7.93
C VAL A 69 -3.22 -17.00 -8.17
N GLN A 70 -3.34 -17.83 -7.14
CA GLN A 70 -4.30 -18.93 -7.08
C GLN A 70 -5.63 -18.47 -6.47
N HIS A 71 -5.56 -17.69 -5.38
CA HIS A 71 -6.72 -17.21 -4.64
C HIS A 71 -6.39 -15.89 -3.94
N ILE A 72 -7.41 -15.05 -3.75
CA ILE A 72 -7.31 -13.83 -2.96
C ILE A 72 -8.42 -13.74 -1.92
N GLU A 73 -8.10 -13.12 -0.79
CA GLU A 73 -9.05 -12.62 0.19
C GLU A 73 -8.74 -11.14 0.45
N ILE A 74 -9.70 -10.24 0.23
CA ILE A 74 -9.55 -8.82 0.53
C ILE A 74 -10.25 -8.51 1.85
N LYS A 75 -9.52 -7.91 2.79
CA LYS A 75 -10.01 -7.52 4.11
C LYS A 75 -9.71 -6.08 4.42
N ILE A 76 -10.61 -5.47 5.20
CA ILE A 76 -10.43 -4.16 5.81
C ILE A 76 -10.02 -4.35 7.26
N TYR A 77 -9.00 -3.60 7.69
CA TYR A 77 -8.47 -3.64 9.04
C TYR A 77 -8.56 -2.27 9.70
N SER A 78 -9.19 -2.23 10.87
CA SER A 78 -9.15 -1.08 11.77
C SER A 78 -7.93 -1.18 12.69
N GLN A 79 -7.75 -0.16 13.53
CA GLN A 79 -6.68 -0.16 14.54
C GLN A 79 -6.75 -1.35 15.50
N ASP A 80 -7.97 -1.82 15.80
CA ASP A 80 -8.20 -2.92 16.73
C ASP A 80 -8.02 -4.30 16.07
N THR A 81 -8.27 -4.40 14.76
CA THR A 81 -8.21 -5.68 14.05
C THR A 81 -6.89 -5.93 13.33
N LEU A 82 -6.15 -4.88 12.96
CA LEU A 82 -4.86 -4.99 12.27
C LEU A 82 -3.83 -5.88 12.98
N PRO A 83 -3.78 -5.97 14.33
CA PRO A 83 -2.90 -6.94 15.00
C PRO A 83 -3.08 -8.40 14.58
N ASN A 84 -4.19 -8.76 13.92
CA ASN A 84 -4.44 -10.11 13.39
C ASN A 84 -3.95 -10.31 11.95
N VAL A 85 -3.36 -9.32 11.29
CA VAL A 85 -3.01 -9.39 9.85
C VAL A 85 -2.14 -10.59 9.48
N TYR A 86 -1.24 -11.03 10.37
CA TYR A 86 -0.39 -12.21 10.15
C TYR A 86 -1.06 -13.53 10.53
N ASN A 87 -2.14 -13.50 11.32
CA ASN A 87 -2.95 -14.68 11.64
C ASN A 87 -3.92 -14.99 10.50
N ASP A 88 -4.44 -13.93 9.88
CA ASP A 88 -5.34 -14.01 8.73
C ASP A 88 -4.59 -14.33 7.43
N ALA A 89 -3.27 -14.13 7.42
CA ALA A 89 -2.39 -14.57 6.36
C ALA A 89 -2.42 -16.11 6.20
N GLY A 90 -2.77 -16.59 5.00
CA GLY A 90 -2.70 -18.01 4.66
C GLY A 90 -1.26 -18.55 4.61
N GLU A 91 -1.08 -19.84 4.31
CA GLU A 91 0.25 -20.47 4.41
C GLU A 91 1.14 -20.32 3.16
N LYS A 92 0.57 -20.14 1.96
CA LYS A 92 1.29 -20.31 0.68
C LYS A 92 1.27 -19.05 -0.19
N GLY A 93 1.64 -17.91 0.37
CA GLY A 93 1.81 -16.72 -0.44
C GLY A 93 2.29 -15.50 0.31
N PHE A 94 1.60 -14.39 0.13
CA PHE A 94 1.95 -13.10 0.71
C PHE A 94 0.70 -12.27 0.94
N SER A 95 0.85 -11.22 1.74
CA SER A 95 -0.20 -10.23 1.96
C SER A 95 0.24 -8.89 1.39
N PHE A 96 -0.65 -8.23 0.66
CA PHE A 96 -0.45 -6.90 0.10
C PHE A 96 -1.25 -5.86 0.87
N ILE A 97 -0.61 -4.93 1.58
CA ILE A 97 -1.26 -3.95 2.45
C ILE A 97 -1.13 -2.53 1.93
N ILE A 98 -2.22 -1.75 2.04
CA ILE A 98 -2.18 -0.30 1.86
C ILE A 98 -2.76 0.36 3.11
N ILE A 99 -2.05 1.37 3.64
CA ILE A 99 -2.48 2.14 4.82
C ILE A 99 -2.55 3.63 4.46
N PRO A 100 -3.61 4.35 4.87
CA PRO A 100 -3.69 5.81 4.76
C PRO A 100 -2.54 6.52 5.47
N GLY A 101 -1.72 7.27 4.73
CA GLY A 101 -0.63 8.07 5.27
C GLY A 101 -1.09 9.09 6.31
N GLY A 102 -0.33 9.23 7.39
CA GLY A 102 -0.62 10.14 8.50
C GLY A 102 -1.80 9.75 9.40
N SER A 103 -2.50 8.63 9.13
CA SER A 103 -3.60 8.15 9.98
C SER A 103 -3.14 7.62 11.33
N ALA A 104 -4.06 7.51 12.28
CA ALA A 104 -3.82 6.84 13.57
C ALA A 104 -3.42 5.37 13.39
N LEU A 105 -4.00 4.70 12.38
CA LEU A 105 -3.64 3.34 12.01
C LEU A 105 -2.20 3.23 11.54
N HIS A 106 -1.75 4.17 10.68
CA HIS A 106 -0.37 4.22 10.20
C HIS A 106 0.62 4.37 11.37
N ALA A 107 0.36 5.29 12.30
CA ALA A 107 1.19 5.44 13.49
C ALA A 107 1.21 4.17 14.35
N SER A 108 0.04 3.57 14.59
CA SER A 108 -0.09 2.34 15.37
C SER A 108 0.69 1.18 14.73
N PHE A 109 0.58 0.99 13.42
CA PHE A 109 1.29 -0.05 12.69
C PHE A 109 2.80 0.17 12.72
N ALA A 110 3.27 1.40 12.48
CA ALA A 110 4.69 1.74 12.49
C ALA A 110 5.34 1.46 13.85
N LEU A 111 4.62 1.69 14.96
CA LEU A 111 5.13 1.49 16.31
C LEU A 111 4.99 0.05 16.81
N ASN A 112 3.90 -0.62 16.44
CA ASN A 112 3.51 -1.88 17.07
C ASN A 112 3.59 -3.09 16.13
N GLY A 113 3.77 -2.90 14.82
CA GLY A 113 3.81 -3.97 13.82
C GLY A 113 4.73 -5.14 14.19
N PRO A 114 6.00 -4.89 14.60
CA PRO A 114 6.91 -5.94 15.06
C PRO A 114 6.43 -6.74 16.28
N ASN A 115 5.48 -6.22 17.05
CA ASN A 115 4.94 -6.85 18.24
C ASN A 115 3.65 -7.66 17.98
N TYR A 116 3.17 -7.69 16.72
CA TYR A 116 1.97 -8.46 16.38
C TYR A 116 2.22 -9.97 16.48
N ALA A 117 1.17 -10.72 16.80
CA ALA A 117 1.26 -12.18 16.83
C ALA A 117 1.65 -12.70 15.44
N ASN A 118 2.54 -13.69 15.40
CA ASN A 118 3.07 -14.25 14.15
C ASN A 118 3.73 -13.21 13.22
N PHE A 119 4.28 -12.13 13.79
CA PHE A 119 5.01 -11.14 13.01
C PHE A 119 6.02 -11.80 12.07
N ALA A 120 5.97 -11.41 10.80
CA ALA A 120 6.83 -11.90 9.73
C ALA A 120 6.78 -13.44 9.49
N SER A 121 5.71 -14.12 9.91
CA SER A 121 5.44 -15.52 9.54
C SER A 121 5.21 -15.69 8.03
N GLN A 122 4.74 -14.63 7.37
CA GLN A 122 4.56 -14.51 5.93
C GLN A 122 4.99 -13.10 5.47
N PRO A 123 5.48 -12.94 4.23
CA PRO A 123 5.68 -11.63 3.64
C PRO A 123 4.42 -10.75 3.69
N LEU A 124 4.53 -9.61 4.35
CA LEU A 124 3.58 -8.51 4.29
C LEU A 124 4.26 -7.34 3.57
N VAL A 125 3.86 -7.09 2.34
CA VAL A 125 4.43 -6.03 1.49
C VAL A 125 3.35 -5.03 1.14
N GLY A 126 3.74 -3.79 0.85
CA GLY A 126 2.74 -2.74 0.70
C GLY A 126 3.32 -1.37 0.57
N TRP A 127 2.44 -0.38 0.55
CA TRP A 127 2.83 1.03 0.60
C TRP A 127 1.84 1.83 1.43
N ILE A 128 2.28 3.01 1.85
CA ILE A 128 1.46 4.01 2.51
C ILE A 128 0.86 4.91 1.42
N SER A 129 -0.46 5.07 1.41
CA SER A 129 -1.11 5.97 0.44
C SER A 129 -0.82 7.43 0.79
N GLY A 130 -0.88 8.30 -0.21
CA GLY A 130 -0.56 9.72 -0.09
C GLY A 130 -1.49 10.61 -0.92
N VAL A 131 -1.30 11.92 -0.77
CA VAL A 131 -1.92 12.98 -1.58
C VAL A 131 -0.82 13.90 -2.12
N HIS A 132 -1.17 14.78 -3.05
CA HIS A 132 -0.20 15.72 -3.59
C HIS A 132 0.28 16.66 -2.47
N PRO A 133 1.59 17.03 -2.39
CA PRO A 133 2.10 17.95 -1.38
C PRO A 133 1.28 19.24 -1.25
N ASP A 134 0.84 19.80 -2.38
CA ASP A 134 -0.01 21.01 -2.40
C ASP A 134 -1.40 20.80 -1.77
N ASN A 135 -1.84 19.55 -1.60
CA ASN A 135 -3.12 19.18 -0.99
C ASN A 135 -2.97 18.70 0.46
N LEU A 136 -1.77 18.76 1.04
CA LEU A 136 -1.55 18.39 2.45
C LEU A 136 -2.40 19.27 3.37
N GLY A 137 -3.14 18.63 4.28
CA GLY A 137 -4.08 19.32 5.18
C GLY A 137 -5.42 19.68 4.55
N VAL A 138 -5.60 19.48 3.25
CA VAL A 138 -6.87 19.69 2.52
C VAL A 138 -7.51 18.36 2.14
N GLN A 139 -6.71 17.40 1.67
CA GLN A 139 -7.13 16.05 1.33
C GLN A 139 -6.48 15.04 2.25
N THR A 140 -7.19 13.95 2.54
CA THR A 140 -6.65 12.82 3.30
C THR A 140 -6.24 11.70 2.33
N PRO A 141 -5.10 11.04 2.56
CA PRO A 141 -4.78 9.80 1.88
C PRO A 141 -5.85 8.75 2.14
N LYS A 142 -6.20 7.97 1.12
CA LYS A 142 -7.25 6.95 1.22
C LYS A 142 -6.80 5.62 0.66
N ILE A 143 -7.50 4.59 1.07
CA ILE A 143 -7.49 3.28 0.43
C ILE A 143 -8.82 3.03 -0.27
N CYS A 144 -8.86 2.02 -1.13
CA CYS A 144 -10.08 1.53 -1.74
C CYS A 144 -10.11 -0.01 -1.77
N ASN A 145 -11.23 -0.57 -1.33
CA ASN A 145 -11.55 -1.98 -1.52
C ASN A 145 -12.29 -2.14 -2.86
N GLY A 146 -11.62 -2.72 -3.85
CA GLY A 146 -12.21 -2.90 -5.18
C GLY A 146 -13.40 -3.85 -5.22
N GLN A 147 -13.58 -4.75 -4.26
CA GLN A 147 -14.75 -5.64 -4.24
C GLN A 147 -16.03 -4.89 -3.84
N THR A 148 -15.91 -3.86 -3.01
CA THR A 148 -17.05 -3.10 -2.50
C THR A 148 -17.16 -1.69 -3.08
N GLY A 149 -16.07 -1.17 -3.67
CA GLY A 149 -15.93 0.23 -4.09
C GLY A 149 -15.78 1.21 -2.93
N GLN A 150 -15.70 0.72 -1.67
CA GLN A 150 -15.60 1.59 -0.51
C GLN A 150 -14.19 2.16 -0.36
N MET A 151 -14.13 3.43 0.04
CA MET A 151 -12.90 4.12 0.39
C MET A 151 -12.86 4.46 1.87
N SER A 152 -11.65 4.48 2.44
CA SER A 152 -11.41 4.79 3.85
C SER A 152 -10.09 5.54 4.02
N ASP A 153 -10.05 6.50 4.94
CA ASP A 153 -8.83 7.18 5.39
C ASP A 153 -8.42 6.80 6.81
N GLN A 154 -9.15 5.87 7.45
CA GLN A 154 -8.88 5.40 8.81
C GLN A 154 -8.50 3.92 8.89
N GLU A 155 -8.75 3.15 7.83
CA GLU A 155 -8.55 1.70 7.80
C GLU A 155 -7.51 1.30 6.78
N ALA A 156 -6.91 0.13 6.96
CA ALA A 156 -6.05 -0.50 5.96
C ALA A 156 -6.89 -1.42 5.08
N VAL A 157 -6.51 -1.52 3.80
CA VAL A 157 -6.95 -2.61 2.94
C VAL A 157 -5.81 -3.59 2.76
N VAL A 158 -6.11 -4.88 2.92
CA VAL A 158 -5.14 -5.96 2.73
C VAL A 158 -5.72 -6.97 1.76
N MET A 159 -4.93 -7.34 0.76
CA MET A 159 -5.19 -8.49 -0.09
C MET A 159 -4.27 -9.63 0.35
N HIS A 160 -4.83 -10.66 0.98
CA HIS A 160 -4.13 -11.92 1.24
C HIS A 160 -4.12 -12.74 -0.04
N VAL A 161 -2.93 -13.10 -0.52
CA VAL A 161 -2.73 -13.80 -1.78
C VAL A 161 -2.21 -15.21 -1.51
N THR A 162 -2.91 -16.21 -2.03
CA THR A 162 -2.35 -17.55 -2.20
C THR A 162 -1.71 -17.64 -3.58
N LEU A 163 -0.46 -18.10 -3.65
CA LEU A 163 0.27 -18.25 -4.89
C LEU A 163 -0.11 -19.54 -5.63
N VAL A 164 -0.01 -19.51 -6.95
CA VAL A 164 -0.03 -20.75 -7.76
C VAL A 164 1.15 -21.67 -7.39
N ALA A 165 0.96 -22.97 -7.57
CA ALA A 165 1.98 -23.97 -7.24
C ALA A 165 3.32 -23.69 -7.97
N GLY A 166 4.43 -23.89 -7.26
CA GLY A 166 5.77 -23.68 -7.81
C GLY A 166 6.24 -22.22 -7.85
N LYS A 167 5.50 -21.29 -7.23
CA LYS A 167 5.93 -19.90 -7.02
C LYS A 167 6.24 -19.65 -5.55
N THR A 168 7.23 -18.79 -5.31
CA THR A 168 7.61 -18.28 -3.99
C THR A 168 7.81 -16.77 -4.10
N VAL A 169 7.63 -16.06 -3.00
CA VAL A 169 7.86 -14.61 -2.91
C VAL A 169 9.19 -14.38 -2.20
N ASP A 170 10.02 -13.53 -2.79
CA ASP A 170 11.26 -13.04 -2.19
C ASP A 170 11.13 -11.52 -2.03
N VAL A 171 11.42 -11.02 -0.83
CA VAL A 171 11.27 -9.61 -0.47
C VAL A 171 12.64 -9.05 -0.13
N GLY A 172 13.10 -8.12 -0.97
CA GLY A 172 14.32 -7.35 -0.73
C GLY A 172 14.00 -5.93 -0.27
N ILE A 173 14.93 -5.35 0.49
CA ILE A 173 14.95 -3.92 0.80
C ILE A 173 16.07 -3.29 -0.04
N ILE A 174 15.73 -2.23 -0.78
CA ILE A 174 16.72 -1.39 -1.45
C ILE A 174 16.81 -0.10 -0.65
N ASN A 175 17.90 0.07 0.09
CA ASN A 175 18.25 1.33 0.72
C ASN A 175 19.45 1.93 -0.02
N ILE A 176 19.25 3.09 -0.64
CA ILE A 176 20.29 3.82 -1.38
C ILE A 176 21.06 4.81 -0.49
N PHE A 177 20.68 4.92 0.78
CA PHE A 177 21.28 5.83 1.74
C PHE A 177 22.16 5.08 2.72
N GLU A 178 23.33 5.66 3.00
CA GLU A 178 24.23 5.22 4.06
C GLU A 178 24.35 6.34 5.10
N PRO A 179 24.45 6.01 6.39
CA PRO A 179 24.78 7.00 7.41
C PRO A 179 26.13 7.65 7.09
N ASP A 180 26.23 8.97 7.23
CA ASP A 180 27.52 9.65 7.24
C ASP A 180 28.11 9.72 8.66
N ASN A 181 29.22 10.43 8.82
CA ASN A 181 29.86 10.64 10.13
C ASN A 181 29.41 11.95 10.81
N GLY A 182 28.21 12.46 10.47
CA GLY A 182 27.65 13.67 11.07
C GLY A 182 27.08 13.45 12.48
N ASP A 183 26.44 14.51 13.01
CA ASP A 183 25.84 14.52 14.34
C ASP A 183 24.70 13.48 14.46
N ILE A 184 24.53 12.92 15.65
CA ILE A 184 23.44 11.97 15.92
C ILE A 184 22.21 12.74 16.41
N LEU A 185 21.12 12.65 15.65
CA LEU A 185 19.81 13.21 16.03
C LEU A 185 19.00 12.18 16.84
N THR A 186 18.72 12.48 18.09
CA THR A 186 17.90 11.64 18.97
C THR A 186 16.59 12.33 19.33
N PHE A 187 15.46 11.68 19.05
CA PHE A 187 14.12 12.20 19.33
C PHE A 187 13.55 11.51 20.58
N PRO A 188 13.07 12.26 21.60
CA PRO A 188 12.61 11.68 22.86
C PRO A 188 11.22 11.04 22.77
N ASN A 189 10.45 11.40 21.74
CA ASN A 189 9.07 10.96 21.55
C ASN A 189 8.89 10.35 20.16
N ASN A 190 8.05 9.32 20.07
CA ASN A 190 7.59 8.74 18.82
C ASN A 190 6.48 9.60 18.20
N GLY A 191 6.49 9.75 16.86
CA GLY A 191 5.39 10.40 16.16
C GLY A 191 5.79 10.90 14.77
N PHE A 192 4.80 11.42 14.02
CA PHE A 192 5.04 12.10 12.73
C PHE A 192 5.46 13.56 12.89
N THR A 193 5.41 14.10 14.11
CA THR A 193 5.83 15.46 14.44
C THR A 193 6.72 15.43 15.67
N CYS A 194 7.78 16.25 15.64
CA CYS A 194 8.68 16.46 16.77
C CYS A 194 8.97 17.96 16.94
N SER A 195 8.99 18.42 18.18
CA SER A 195 9.39 19.79 18.55
C SER A 195 10.79 19.84 19.14
N ASP A 196 11.25 18.72 19.68
CA ASP A 196 12.47 18.61 20.48
C ASP A 196 13.37 17.52 19.90
N VAL A 197 14.65 17.84 19.75
CA VAL A 197 15.69 16.92 19.29
C VAL A 197 16.97 17.15 20.08
N ALA A 198 17.59 16.07 20.53
CA ALA A 198 18.94 16.12 21.09
C ALA A 198 19.95 15.90 19.95
N VAL A 199 20.98 16.74 19.93
CA VAL A 199 22.09 16.68 18.96
C VAL A 199 23.36 16.38 19.74
N ASN A 200 24.10 15.35 19.31
CA ASN A 200 25.41 15.00 19.85
C ASN A 200 26.47 15.06 18.76
#